data_AF-A0A0K0DYP8-F1
#
_entry.id   AF-A0A0K0DYP8-F1
#
_cell.length_a   1.000
_cell.length_b   1.000
_cell.length_c   1.000
_cell.angle_alpha   90.00
_cell.angle_beta   90.00
_cell.angle_gamma   90.00
#
_symmetry.space_group_name_H-M   'P 1'
#
loop_
_entity.id
_entity.type
_entity.pdbx_description
1 polymer ?
#
loop_
_entity_poly.entity_id
_entity_poly.type
_entity_poly.pdbx_seq_one_letter_code
_entity_poly.pdbx_strand_id
1 'polypeptide(L)'
;MSIFTNKTEPIDFSQINCEICFQNYSQVGSSHSITCLPCGHIFGKNCLIQWLESKKPLIICPKCKKTFNGLSRSMNKFEDYIITVYGLPCSGKIQIEYENTSDKLFQVERELLEVKEENSKLKRELDSLRKNFRYLSSQRLNRVPLVSPYYSTLNGHPSLLGRTRSQRDDNINRTSNLSTRRRNNFYNYLTQISNRNIGNNLFTGRIFSDILSRDNIPEFTINDEEESIVGQIISEDSRDTIPSQPDEIVIISDGEEEGTTTDATEFQEPNINVSNDSNIGYFYAPNVTKSVSFTSRIFSVENEEITDAVLIGKTIVTACKIYEKNSPIFCYGLRFFSSKKNFQLNISKKSINKIAVTKSRNNDNRFNILVASLNCLYIVKFYAIDFSATISKKLKYTENITSLSWITHKEFAFGTSIGKVVFGDIDNWPSIKLDVNYTSTNNTNECNDSITQLQTASHGHVFGVQGNKLFIFHKSSPKILIKTYNVNIKCIDFNENKNKLFCFLFKDSSVVKILSYTVVEHIEGLRIHLSIEESVPPSNLEYNTTGSKMGTFLFEYVNQTNNYLGYFDYDKDVKKLLAKIINYRHNESLDLQIDEEPFKVVGDILSKRINNNETFKFAVITSKEVHVYGLRCNF
;
A
#
# COMPACT_ATOMS: atom_id res chain seq x y z
N MET A 1 -0.94 56.69 -8.51
CA MET A 1 0.00 55.65 -8.06
C MET A 1 0.21 54.67 -9.20
N SER A 2 1.46 54.30 -9.47
CA SER A 2 1.86 53.50 -10.64
C SER A 2 1.47 52.03 -10.51
N ILE A 3 0.81 51.50 -11.55
CA ILE A 3 0.52 50.07 -11.69
C ILE A 3 1.83 49.34 -11.99
N PHE A 4 2.25 48.43 -11.09
CA PHE A 4 3.38 47.54 -11.36
C PHE A 4 2.95 46.46 -12.36
N THR A 5 3.45 46.55 -13.58
CA THR A 5 3.36 45.48 -14.56
C THR A 5 4.38 44.39 -14.20
N ASN A 6 3.91 43.29 -13.59
CA ASN A 6 4.74 42.13 -13.30
C ASN A 6 5.16 41.44 -14.61
N LYS A 7 6.38 41.74 -15.09
CA LYS A 7 7.04 40.93 -16.11
C LYS A 7 7.55 39.65 -15.45
N THR A 8 6.99 38.51 -15.85
CA THR A 8 7.50 37.18 -15.49
C THR A 8 8.62 36.78 -16.44
N GLU A 9 9.87 37.06 -16.04
CA GLU A 9 11.01 36.41 -16.66
C GLU A 9 11.08 34.93 -16.22
N PRO A 10 11.41 33.99 -17.11
CA PRO A 10 11.52 32.59 -16.74
C PRO A 10 12.68 32.41 -15.75
N ILE A 11 12.42 31.77 -14.61
CA ILE A 11 13.47 31.40 -13.64
C ILE A 11 14.44 30.46 -14.35
N ASP A 12 15.67 30.93 -14.56
CA ASP A 12 16.71 30.12 -15.19
C ASP A 12 17.26 29.08 -14.21
N PHE A 13 16.63 27.91 -14.22
CA PHE A 13 17.05 26.77 -13.40
C PHE A 13 18.45 26.24 -13.74
N SER A 14 19.13 26.71 -14.80
CA SER A 14 20.54 26.40 -15.04
C SER A 14 21.48 26.92 -13.93
N GLN A 15 20.98 27.81 -13.07
CA GLN A 15 21.69 28.33 -11.91
C GLN A 15 21.50 27.49 -10.62
N ILE A 16 20.57 26.54 -10.58
CA ILE A 16 20.38 25.70 -9.38
C ILE A 16 21.26 24.46 -9.48
N ASN A 17 22.42 24.54 -8.84
CA ASN A 17 23.38 23.44 -8.74
C ASN A 17 23.29 22.73 -7.38
N CYS A 18 23.81 21.51 -7.29
CA CYS A 18 23.93 20.81 -6.02
C CYS A 18 24.95 21.50 -5.10
N GLU A 19 24.54 21.95 -3.93
CA GLU A 19 25.40 22.68 -2.98
C GLU A 19 26.54 21.84 -2.35
N ILE A 20 26.65 20.55 -2.70
CA ILE A 20 27.72 19.65 -2.22
C ILE A 20 28.85 19.51 -3.25
N CYS A 21 28.52 19.35 -4.54
CA CYS A 21 29.50 19.14 -5.61
C CYS A 21 29.51 20.26 -6.68
N PHE A 22 28.61 21.23 -6.57
CA PHE A 22 28.41 22.37 -7.49
C PHE A 22 28.07 22.00 -8.95
N GLN A 23 27.62 20.76 -9.19
CA GLN A 23 27.17 20.28 -10.50
C GLN A 23 25.65 20.44 -10.69
N ASN A 24 25.23 20.51 -11.95
CA ASN A 24 23.82 20.58 -12.35
C ASN A 24 23.08 19.28 -12.00
N TYR A 25 21.81 19.39 -11.61
CA TYR A 25 20.97 18.21 -11.33
C TYR A 25 20.71 17.37 -12.58
N SER A 26 20.69 16.04 -12.38
CA SER A 26 20.37 15.07 -13.41
C SER A 26 18.91 14.62 -13.32
N GLN A 27 18.45 13.85 -14.32
CA GLN A 27 17.05 13.41 -14.44
C GLN A 27 16.56 12.65 -13.20
N VAL A 28 15.26 12.80 -12.90
CA VAL A 28 14.57 12.06 -11.84
C VAL A 28 14.86 10.55 -11.98
N GLY A 29 15.28 9.92 -10.88
CA GLY A 29 15.69 8.50 -10.87
C GLY A 29 17.18 8.24 -11.19
N SER A 30 17.95 9.23 -11.61
CA SER A 30 19.42 9.13 -11.75
C SER A 30 20.15 9.21 -10.40
N SER A 31 21.46 8.92 -10.40
CA SER A 31 22.31 9.07 -9.21
C SER A 31 22.41 10.52 -8.71
N HIS A 32 22.28 11.51 -9.60
CA HIS A 32 22.34 12.93 -9.24
C HIS A 32 20.97 13.63 -9.40
N SER A 33 19.88 12.90 -9.18
CA SER A 33 18.52 13.45 -9.17
C SER A 33 18.29 14.41 -8.00
N ILE A 34 17.34 15.34 -8.17
CA ILE A 34 16.93 16.30 -7.13
C ILE A 34 16.33 15.59 -5.91
N THR A 35 16.89 15.86 -4.73
CA THR A 35 16.39 15.39 -3.43
C THR A 35 16.46 16.51 -2.40
N CYS A 36 15.64 16.45 -1.36
CA CYS A 36 15.73 17.36 -0.22
C CYS A 36 15.67 16.64 1.13
N LEU A 37 16.18 17.31 2.16
CA LEU A 37 15.99 16.93 3.56
C LEU A 37 14.71 17.58 4.11
N PRO A 38 14.18 17.17 5.29
CA PRO A 38 12.97 17.77 5.87
C PRO A 38 13.09 19.25 6.28
N CYS A 39 14.26 19.88 6.07
CA CYS A 39 14.44 21.33 6.16
C CYS A 39 14.21 22.08 4.84
N GLY A 40 13.85 21.39 3.74
CA GLY A 40 13.60 21.98 2.43
C GLY A 40 14.85 22.19 1.55
N HIS A 41 16.06 22.06 2.10
CA HIS A 41 17.29 22.24 1.30
C HIS A 41 17.53 21.10 0.32
N ILE A 42 17.96 21.46 -0.89
CA ILE A 42 18.00 20.62 -2.08
C ILE A 42 19.45 20.21 -2.40
N PHE A 43 19.64 18.93 -2.71
CA PHE A 43 20.93 18.31 -3.01
C PHE A 43 20.76 17.18 -4.04
N GLY A 44 21.83 16.86 -4.76
CA GLY A 44 21.85 15.70 -5.67
C GLY A 44 21.93 14.41 -4.87
N LYS A 45 21.06 13.44 -5.19
CA LYS A 45 20.81 12.24 -4.38
C LYS A 45 22.07 11.54 -3.86
N ASN A 46 22.99 11.18 -4.75
CA ASN A 46 24.23 10.48 -4.37
C ASN A 46 25.15 11.35 -3.50
N CYS A 47 25.23 12.65 -3.75
CA CYS A 47 26.05 13.56 -2.95
C CYS A 47 25.48 13.73 -1.54
N LEU A 48 24.15 13.78 -1.40
CA LEU A 48 23.48 13.81 -0.10
C LEU A 48 23.69 12.49 0.67
N ILE A 49 23.58 11.35 -0.02
CA ILE A 49 23.88 10.03 0.57
C ILE A 49 25.31 10.02 1.11
N GLN A 50 26.31 10.27 0.25
CA GLN A 50 27.73 10.31 0.65
C GLN A 50 28.00 11.27 1.81
N TRP A 51 27.38 12.45 1.81
CA TRP A 51 27.48 13.40 2.92
C TRP A 51 26.94 12.82 4.23
N LEU A 52 25.71 12.29 4.22
CA LEU A 52 25.10 11.71 5.42
C LEU A 52 25.86 10.48 5.92
N GLU A 53 26.44 9.69 5.02
CA GLU A 53 27.31 8.57 5.40
C GLU A 53 28.60 9.04 6.07
N SER A 54 29.22 10.12 5.58
CA SER A 54 30.41 10.72 6.19
C SER A 54 30.17 11.40 7.55
N LYS A 55 28.90 11.61 7.94
CA LYS A 55 28.51 12.28 9.20
C LYS A 55 27.76 11.36 10.17
N LYS A 56 27.65 10.06 9.87
CA LYS A 56 27.16 9.05 10.82
C LYS A 56 27.89 9.18 12.18
N PRO A 57 27.19 9.11 13.31
CA PRO A 57 25.78 8.72 13.46
C PRO A 57 24.75 9.85 13.22
N LEU A 58 25.17 11.09 12.98
CA LEU A 58 24.28 12.25 12.91
C LEU A 58 23.80 12.54 11.49
N ILE A 59 22.49 12.79 11.34
CA ILE A 59 21.88 13.23 10.08
C ILE A 59 21.86 14.76 10.12
N ILE A 60 22.79 15.39 9.38
CA ILE A 60 23.03 16.84 9.41
C ILE A 60 22.89 17.44 8.01
N CYS A 61 22.05 18.47 7.86
CA CYS A 61 21.95 19.20 6.60
C CYS A 61 23.28 19.86 6.19
N PRO A 62 23.79 19.63 4.96
CA PRO A 62 24.98 20.31 4.46
C PRO A 62 24.90 21.84 4.55
N LYS A 63 23.73 22.42 4.23
CA LYS A 63 23.51 23.88 4.18
C LYS A 63 23.27 24.48 5.57
N CYS A 64 22.09 24.27 6.15
CA CYS A 64 21.69 24.93 7.39
C CYS A 64 22.18 24.26 8.69
N LYS A 65 22.96 23.18 8.58
CA LYS A 65 23.49 22.39 9.72
C LYS A 65 22.43 21.84 10.70
N LYS A 66 21.12 21.93 10.37
CA LYS A 66 20.05 21.35 11.15
C LYS A 66 20.26 19.83 11.27
N THR A 67 20.28 19.36 12.52
CA THR A 67 20.31 17.95 12.89
C THR A 67 18.89 17.37 12.83
N PHE A 68 18.78 16.11 12.41
CA PHE A 68 17.52 15.36 12.39
C PHE A 68 17.63 14.19 13.37
N ASN A 69 17.22 14.42 14.62
CA ASN A 69 17.27 13.44 15.70
C ASN A 69 15.87 12.85 15.94
N GLY A 70 15.73 11.52 15.79
CA GLY A 70 14.46 10.78 15.96
C GLY A 70 13.67 10.62 14.65
N LEU A 71 12.99 9.49 14.37
CA LEU A 71 12.11 8.75 15.31
C LEU A 71 12.36 7.23 15.44
N SER A 72 13.25 6.62 14.66
CA SER A 72 13.26 5.16 14.53
C SER A 72 13.97 4.42 15.68
N ARG A 73 13.25 3.51 16.35
CA ARG A 73 13.84 2.44 17.19
C ARG A 73 14.61 1.39 16.37
N SER A 74 14.57 1.45 15.04
CA SER A 74 15.39 0.63 14.16
C SER A 74 16.64 1.41 13.76
N MET A 75 17.79 0.92 14.21
CA MET A 75 19.10 1.40 13.78
C MET A 75 19.23 1.42 12.23
N ASN A 76 20.01 2.37 11.72
CA ASN A 76 20.74 2.32 10.43
C ASN A 76 20.04 2.66 9.09
N LYS A 77 18.99 3.49 9.03
CA LYS A 77 18.48 4.01 7.73
C LYS A 77 18.29 5.53 7.70
N PHE A 78 19.34 6.25 7.28
CA PHE A 78 19.29 7.68 6.93
C PHE A 78 18.46 7.95 5.65
N GLU A 79 18.23 6.90 4.85
CA GLU A 79 17.38 6.87 3.66
C GLU A 79 15.98 7.44 3.92
N ASP A 80 15.42 7.20 5.12
CA ASP A 80 14.09 7.66 5.54
C ASP A 80 13.95 9.20 5.59
N TYR A 81 15.07 9.94 5.58
CA TYR A 81 15.09 11.42 5.59
C TYR A 81 15.34 12.03 4.19
N ILE A 82 15.57 11.21 3.16
CA ILE A 82 15.86 11.69 1.80
C ILE A 82 14.56 11.71 0.99
N ILE A 83 13.98 12.90 0.85
CA ILE A 83 12.77 13.12 0.05
C ILE A 83 13.20 13.30 -1.41
N THR A 84 12.76 12.42 -2.31
CA THR A 84 13.01 12.58 -3.76
C THR A 84 11.98 13.53 -4.35
N VAL A 85 12.42 14.56 -5.07
CA VAL A 85 11.55 15.57 -5.68
C VAL A 85 11.26 15.16 -7.12
N TYR A 86 9.98 14.94 -7.43
CA TYR A 86 9.49 14.62 -8.77
C TYR A 86 8.97 15.89 -9.47
N GLY A 87 8.87 15.86 -10.81
CA GLY A 87 8.22 16.93 -11.59
C GLY A 87 9.09 18.12 -12.04
N LEU A 88 10.38 18.16 -11.70
CA LEU A 88 11.30 19.21 -12.17
C LEU A 88 12.00 18.79 -13.49
N PRO A 89 11.80 19.49 -14.62
CA PRO A 89 12.44 19.17 -15.90
C PRO A 89 13.90 19.67 -15.95
N CYS A 90 14.82 18.80 -16.35
CA CYS A 90 16.26 19.11 -16.44
C CYS A 90 16.64 20.17 -17.47
N SER A 91 15.74 20.50 -18.39
CA SER A 91 15.92 21.58 -19.38
C SER A 91 15.82 22.98 -18.78
N GLY A 92 15.51 23.08 -17.48
CA GLY A 92 15.43 24.33 -16.73
C GLY A 92 14.31 25.29 -17.15
N LYS A 93 13.44 24.86 -18.07
CA LYS A 93 12.28 25.62 -18.53
C LYS A 93 11.01 24.96 -17.99
N ILE A 94 10.61 25.37 -16.80
CA ILE A 94 9.24 25.17 -16.34
C ILE A 94 8.43 26.35 -16.89
N GLN A 95 7.51 26.08 -17.80
CA GLN A 95 6.39 27.00 -17.98
C GLN A 95 5.52 26.88 -16.73
N ILE A 96 5.79 27.75 -15.75
CA ILE A 96 4.86 27.98 -14.65
C ILE A 96 3.72 28.78 -15.26
N GLU A 97 2.72 28.08 -15.80
CA GLU A 97 1.39 28.68 -15.93
C GLU A 97 0.91 28.97 -14.52
N TYR A 98 1.13 30.21 -14.08
CA TYR A 98 0.33 30.82 -13.05
C TYR A 98 -1.09 30.96 -13.60
N GLU A 99 -1.84 29.86 -13.56
CA GLU A 99 -3.30 29.93 -13.58
C GLU A 99 -3.67 30.93 -12.47
N ASN A 100 -4.42 31.99 -12.81
CA ASN A 100 -4.51 33.18 -11.97
C ASN A 100 -5.26 32.90 -10.67
N THR A 101 -4.55 32.39 -9.66
CA THR A 101 -5.11 31.96 -8.37
C THR A 101 -5.76 33.10 -7.61
N SER A 102 -5.42 34.36 -7.95
CA SER A 102 -6.13 35.55 -7.51
C SER A 102 -7.61 35.53 -7.89
N ASP A 103 -7.96 35.09 -9.10
CA ASP A 103 -9.36 35.08 -9.57
C ASP A 103 -10.15 33.96 -8.88
N LYS A 104 -9.52 32.79 -8.69
CA LYS A 104 -10.09 31.68 -7.93
C LYS A 104 -10.24 32.01 -6.44
N LEU A 105 -9.25 32.69 -5.83
CA LEU A 105 -9.34 33.19 -4.46
C LEU A 105 -10.46 34.20 -4.31
N PHE A 106 -10.56 35.19 -5.21
CA PHE A 106 -11.62 36.19 -5.19
C PHE A 106 -13.01 35.57 -5.33
N GLN A 107 -13.16 34.54 -6.18
CA GLN A 107 -14.41 33.80 -6.31
C GLN A 107 -14.75 33.01 -5.04
N VAL A 108 -13.78 32.29 -4.45
CA VAL A 108 -13.98 31.56 -3.18
C VAL A 108 -14.27 32.51 -2.02
N GLU A 109 -13.64 33.67 -1.94
CA GLU A 109 -13.93 34.70 -0.92
C GLU A 109 -15.36 35.24 -1.07
N ARG A 110 -15.84 35.45 -2.30
CA ARG A 110 -17.23 35.85 -2.57
C ARG A 110 -18.23 34.78 -2.14
N GLU A 111 -18.02 33.53 -2.55
CA GLU A 111 -18.87 32.40 -2.16
C GLU A 111 -18.89 32.19 -0.63
N LEU A 112 -17.74 32.38 0.04
CA LEU A 112 -17.62 32.31 1.50
C LEU A 112 -18.38 33.46 2.19
N LEU A 113 -18.43 34.66 1.60
CA LEU A 113 -19.22 35.78 2.09
C LEU A 113 -20.73 35.53 1.93
N GLU A 114 -21.15 35.02 0.76
CA GLU A 114 -22.55 34.65 0.48
C GLU A 114 -23.05 33.59 1.49
N VAL A 115 -22.29 32.50 1.70
CA VAL A 115 -22.61 31.43 2.68
C VAL A 115 -22.62 31.94 4.13
N LYS A 116 -21.79 32.94 4.48
CA LYS A 116 -21.85 33.60 5.79
C LYS A 116 -23.12 34.42 5.95
N GLU A 117 -23.55 35.14 4.91
CA GLU A 117 -24.80 35.92 4.96
C GLU A 117 -26.03 35.01 5.08
N GLU A 118 -26.08 33.90 4.34
CA GLU A 118 -27.13 32.89 4.46
C GLU A 118 -27.19 32.26 5.86
N ASN A 119 -26.03 31.87 6.42
CA ASN A 119 -25.98 31.41 7.82
C ASN A 119 -26.51 32.47 8.80
N SER A 120 -26.25 33.76 8.56
CA SER A 120 -26.79 34.84 9.39
C SER A 120 -28.32 34.98 9.27
N LYS A 121 -28.91 34.67 8.10
CA LYS A 121 -30.36 34.69 7.87
C LYS A 121 -31.02 33.49 8.55
N LEU A 122 -30.49 32.29 8.30
CA LEU A 122 -30.98 31.05 8.92
C LEU A 122 -30.93 31.09 10.46
N LYS A 123 -29.86 31.63 11.06
CA LYS A 123 -29.81 31.84 12.52
C LYS A 123 -30.92 32.76 13.03
N ARG A 124 -31.18 33.88 12.35
CA ARG A 124 -32.27 34.82 12.69
C ARG A 124 -33.66 34.18 12.57
N GLU A 125 -33.89 33.36 11.55
CA GLU A 125 -35.13 32.59 11.39
C GLU A 125 -35.31 31.56 12.51
N LEU A 126 -34.25 30.82 12.86
CA LEU A 126 -34.27 29.81 13.91
C LEU A 126 -34.60 30.45 15.28
N ASP A 127 -34.02 31.61 15.59
CA ASP A 127 -34.33 32.35 16.81
C ASP A 127 -35.73 32.99 16.80
N SER A 128 -36.25 33.39 15.64
CA SER A 128 -37.65 33.82 15.47
C SER A 128 -38.62 32.66 15.74
N LEU A 129 -38.35 31.48 15.18
CA LEU A 129 -39.12 30.25 15.43
C LEU A 129 -39.06 29.82 16.90
N ARG A 130 -37.89 29.91 17.55
CA ARG A 130 -37.75 29.67 19.00
C ARG A 130 -38.59 30.63 19.84
N LYS A 131 -38.61 31.93 19.50
CA LYS A 131 -39.46 32.93 20.17
C LYS A 131 -40.95 32.63 19.97
N ASN A 132 -41.37 32.32 18.75
CA ASN A 132 -42.75 31.92 18.45
C ASN A 132 -43.16 30.64 19.19
N PHE A 133 -42.28 29.64 19.29
CA PHE A 133 -42.56 28.43 20.05
C PHE A 133 -42.71 28.70 21.56
N ARG A 134 -41.86 29.54 22.15
CA ARG A 134 -42.00 29.99 23.55
C ARG A 134 -43.32 30.72 23.77
N TYR A 135 -43.72 31.60 22.85
CA TYR A 135 -44.99 32.34 22.91
C TYR A 135 -46.23 31.41 22.80
N LEU A 136 -46.24 30.47 21.85
CA LEU A 136 -47.34 29.51 21.71
C LEU A 136 -47.44 28.56 22.92
N SER A 137 -46.30 28.17 23.49
CA SER A 137 -46.25 27.37 24.71
C SER A 137 -46.80 28.12 25.93
N SER A 138 -46.49 29.42 26.10
CA SER A 138 -47.06 30.23 27.17
C SER A 138 -48.56 30.48 27.01
N GLN A 139 -49.06 30.64 25.77
CA GLN A 139 -50.50 30.71 25.51
C GLN A 139 -51.26 29.41 25.88
N ARG A 140 -50.64 28.24 25.70
CA ARG A 140 -51.27 26.96 26.09
C ARG A 140 -51.42 26.82 27.60
N LEU A 141 -50.41 27.22 28.37
CA LEU A 141 -50.46 27.19 29.83
C LEU A 141 -51.56 28.11 30.39
N ASN A 142 -51.80 29.27 29.77
CA ASN A 142 -52.84 30.21 30.17
C ASN A 142 -54.28 29.83 29.72
N ARG A 143 -54.50 28.65 29.12
CA ARG A 143 -55.81 28.18 28.65
C ARG A 143 -56.36 26.94 29.37
N VAL A 144 -55.81 26.59 30.53
CA VAL A 144 -56.42 25.57 31.40
C VAL A 144 -57.70 26.14 32.05
N PRO A 145 -58.90 25.58 31.82
CA PRO A 145 -60.11 26.09 32.44
C PRO A 145 -60.15 25.75 33.94
N LEU A 146 -60.50 26.72 34.78
CA LEU A 146 -60.82 26.49 36.19
C LEU A 146 -62.11 25.67 36.30
N VAL A 147 -62.00 24.36 36.49
CA VAL A 147 -63.14 23.50 36.86
C VAL A 147 -63.41 23.66 38.36
N SER A 148 -64.60 24.18 38.67
CA SER A 148 -65.05 24.50 40.02
C SER A 148 -65.28 23.24 40.89
N PRO A 149 -64.88 23.23 42.17
CA PRO A 149 -65.11 22.10 43.07
C PRO A 149 -66.28 22.35 44.04
N TYR A 150 -67.38 21.59 43.92
CA TYR A 150 -68.38 21.49 45.01
C TYR A 150 -69.11 20.13 45.03
N TYR A 151 -69.30 19.60 46.24
CA TYR A 151 -70.08 18.41 46.66
C TYR A 151 -69.52 16.99 46.35
N SER A 152 -69.60 15.98 47.23
CA SER A 152 -69.61 15.90 48.73
C SER A 152 -69.64 14.43 49.25
N THR A 153 -68.72 14.09 50.18
CA THR A 153 -68.83 13.25 51.43
C THR A 153 -69.57 11.88 51.54
N LEU A 154 -69.18 11.13 52.61
CA LEU A 154 -69.61 9.79 53.12
C LEU A 154 -69.03 8.58 52.34
N ASN A 155 -68.45 7.50 52.88
CA ASN A 155 -68.04 7.01 54.24
C ASN A 155 -66.91 5.93 54.03
N GLY A 156 -66.19 5.35 55.00
CA GLY A 156 -66.10 5.49 56.47
C GLY A 156 -65.35 4.29 57.13
N HIS A 157 -64.96 4.40 58.42
CA HIS A 157 -64.32 3.37 59.29
C HIS A 157 -62.84 2.93 58.98
N PRO A 158 -62.06 2.43 60.00
CA PRO A 158 -60.72 3.00 60.26
C PRO A 158 -59.58 1.98 60.59
N SER A 159 -58.46 2.50 61.12
CA SER A 159 -57.25 1.81 61.62
C SER A 159 -56.28 1.35 60.52
N LEU A 160 -54.94 1.33 60.70
CA LEU A 160 -54.11 1.21 61.91
C LEU A 160 -52.91 2.19 61.94
N LEU A 161 -52.35 2.35 63.16
CA LEU A 161 -51.03 2.96 63.43
C LEU A 161 -49.90 2.16 62.74
N GLY A 162 -48.70 2.69 62.45
CA GLY A 162 -48.11 4.02 62.72
C GLY A 162 -46.58 3.88 62.97
N ARG A 163 -45.88 5.00 63.21
CA ARG A 163 -44.42 5.08 63.58
C ARG A 163 -43.44 4.57 62.51
N THR A 164 -42.18 5.01 62.41
CA THR A 164 -41.32 5.93 63.19
C THR A 164 -40.34 6.59 62.21
N ARG A 165 -40.14 7.92 62.21
CA ARG A 165 -39.24 8.71 63.08
C ARG A 165 -37.76 8.63 62.64
N SER A 166 -37.19 9.81 62.39
CA SER A 166 -35.78 10.02 62.07
C SER A 166 -34.85 9.76 63.25
N GLN A 167 -33.63 9.27 62.97
CA GLN A 167 -32.43 9.70 63.67
C GLN A 167 -31.16 9.43 62.86
N ARG A 168 -30.08 10.14 63.23
CA ARG A 168 -28.72 10.06 62.66
C ARG A 168 -28.03 8.76 63.09
N ASP A 169 -26.97 8.36 62.38
CA ASP A 169 -25.59 8.49 62.88
C ASP A 169 -24.56 8.01 61.82
N ASP A 170 -23.28 8.22 62.13
CA ASP A 170 -22.17 8.26 61.17
C ASP A 170 -21.58 6.91 60.73
N ASN A 171 -20.80 7.00 59.63
CA ASN A 171 -19.42 6.48 59.51
C ASN A 171 -19.09 5.12 58.84
N ILE A 172 -17.92 5.16 58.18
CA ILE A 172 -16.97 4.08 57.81
C ILE A 172 -17.26 3.21 56.56
N ASN A 173 -16.43 3.46 55.52
CA ASN A 173 -15.69 2.51 54.65
C ASN A 173 -16.27 1.09 54.40
N ARG A 174 -16.29 0.53 53.17
CA ARG A 174 -15.09 0.28 52.32
C ARG A 174 -15.48 -0.36 50.98
N THR A 175 -14.75 -0.05 49.91
CA THR A 175 -14.44 -0.90 48.72
C THR A 175 -15.49 -1.85 48.11
N SER A 176 -15.81 -1.67 46.83
CA SER A 176 -15.37 -2.63 45.79
C SER A 176 -15.65 -2.17 44.35
N ASN A 177 -14.82 -2.69 43.44
CA ASN A 177 -14.81 -2.46 41.99
C ASN A 177 -16.15 -2.79 41.31
N LEU A 178 -16.46 -2.12 40.20
CA LEU A 178 -16.81 -2.81 38.94
C LEU A 178 -16.75 -1.88 37.72
N SER A 179 -16.36 -2.48 36.59
CA SER A 179 -16.11 -1.84 35.30
C SER A 179 -17.38 -1.42 34.54
N THR A 180 -17.37 -0.25 33.92
CA THR A 180 -18.35 0.12 32.88
C THR A 180 -17.74 0.07 31.48
N ARG A 181 -18.18 -0.93 30.71
CA ARG A 181 -17.91 -1.10 29.27
C ARG A 181 -19.18 -0.70 28.51
N ARG A 182 -19.02 -0.17 27.28
CA ARG A 182 -20.06 0.16 26.28
C ARG A 182 -20.75 1.54 26.43
N ARG A 183 -20.30 2.50 25.62
CA ARG A 183 -21.19 3.40 24.86
C ARG A 183 -21.10 3.02 23.38
N ASN A 184 -22.24 2.70 22.78
CA ASN A 184 -22.49 2.78 21.34
C ASN A 184 -23.99 2.51 21.07
N ASN A 185 -24.47 3.01 19.92
CA ASN A 185 -25.83 2.88 19.35
C ASN A 185 -26.87 3.90 19.85
N PHE A 186 -26.87 5.10 19.24
CA PHE A 186 -28.04 6.00 19.29
C PHE A 186 -28.14 6.91 18.04
N TYR A 187 -28.29 6.31 16.84
CA TYR A 187 -28.74 7.00 15.62
C TYR A 187 -29.36 5.98 14.65
N ASN A 188 -30.67 5.75 14.72
CA ASN A 188 -31.45 5.01 13.70
C ASN A 188 -32.97 5.06 13.94
N TYR A 189 -33.58 6.26 14.07
CA TYR A 189 -35.03 6.37 14.34
C TYR A 189 -35.81 7.51 13.65
N LEU A 190 -35.24 8.23 12.68
CA LEU A 190 -35.93 9.37 12.03
C LEU A 190 -35.78 9.42 10.50
N THR A 191 -36.09 8.32 9.81
CA THR A 191 -36.10 8.27 8.32
C THR A 191 -37.17 7.34 7.70
N GLN A 192 -38.31 7.08 8.38
CA GLN A 192 -39.40 6.24 7.83
C GLN A 192 -40.82 6.81 8.02
N ILE A 193 -41.03 8.12 7.87
CA ILE A 193 -42.38 8.67 7.58
C ILE A 193 -42.31 9.68 6.42
N SER A 194 -42.26 9.15 5.21
CA SER A 194 -42.81 9.80 4.02
C SER A 194 -43.18 8.72 2.99
N ASN A 195 -44.27 8.95 2.26
CA ASN A 195 -44.76 8.14 1.13
C ASN A 195 -45.32 6.73 1.45
N ARG A 196 -46.60 6.68 1.86
CA ARG A 196 -47.55 5.69 1.30
C ARG A 196 -48.92 6.33 1.03
N ASN A 197 -49.32 6.28 -0.24
CA ASN A 197 -50.68 6.59 -0.68
C ASN A 197 -51.64 5.53 -0.15
N ILE A 198 -52.83 5.95 0.29
CA ILE A 198 -53.91 5.06 0.71
C ILE A 198 -54.91 4.92 -0.45
N GLY A 199 -55.05 3.69 -0.96
CA GLY A 199 -56.15 3.26 -1.81
C GLY A 199 -57.04 2.29 -1.03
N ASN A 200 -58.36 2.42 -1.18
CA ASN A 200 -59.35 1.70 -0.38
C ASN A 200 -59.36 0.18 -0.65
N ASN A 201 -59.52 -0.65 0.40
CA ASN A 201 -60.81 -1.31 0.62
C ASN A 201 -60.93 -2.12 1.94
N LEU A 202 -62.16 -2.05 2.45
CA LEU A 202 -62.85 -2.80 3.51
C LEU A 202 -62.40 -4.26 3.75
N PHE A 203 -62.25 -4.66 5.03
CA PHE A 203 -63.25 -5.49 5.71
C PHE A 203 -63.12 -5.44 7.26
N THR A 204 -64.11 -5.98 7.96
CA THR A 204 -64.50 -5.62 9.35
C THR A 204 -63.90 -6.47 10.48
N GLY A 205 -63.64 -5.86 11.65
CA GLY A 205 -63.48 -6.55 12.93
C GLY A 205 -63.41 -5.59 14.13
N ARG A 206 -64.42 -5.62 15.03
CA ARG A 206 -64.43 -4.84 16.30
C ARG A 206 -63.64 -5.57 17.39
N ILE A 207 -63.05 -4.83 18.34
CA ILE A 207 -63.30 -4.91 19.80
C ILE A 207 -62.59 -3.73 20.52
N PHE A 208 -62.91 -3.53 21.80
CA PHE A 208 -62.84 -2.28 22.55
C PHE A 208 -61.45 -1.72 22.89
N SER A 209 -61.51 -0.44 23.28
CA SER A 209 -60.49 0.42 23.88
C SER A 209 -59.83 -0.13 25.14
N ASP A 210 -58.58 0.26 25.38
CA ASP A 210 -58.20 0.92 26.62
C ASP A 210 -57.06 1.93 26.41
N ILE A 211 -57.17 3.09 27.06
CA ILE A 211 -56.21 4.19 26.98
C ILE A 211 -55.41 4.22 28.29
N LEU A 212 -54.10 4.00 28.21
CA LEU A 212 -53.18 4.26 29.32
C LEU A 212 -52.35 5.51 29.03
N SER A 213 -52.37 6.43 29.99
CA SER A 213 -51.65 7.69 29.99
C SER A 213 -50.13 7.50 29.98
N ARG A 214 -49.43 8.41 29.30
CA ARG A 214 -47.97 8.51 29.27
C ARG A 214 -47.54 9.96 29.46
N ASP A 215 -47.65 10.45 30.69
CA ASP A 215 -46.90 11.61 31.14
C ASP A 215 -45.65 11.11 31.86
N ASN A 216 -44.49 11.31 31.22
CA ASN A 216 -43.14 11.32 31.81
C ASN A 216 -42.12 11.53 30.69
N ILE A 217 -41.88 12.80 30.33
CA ILE A 217 -40.71 13.21 29.55
C ILE A 217 -39.89 14.12 30.46
N PRO A 218 -38.62 13.77 30.80
CA PRO A 218 -37.79 14.62 31.63
C PRO A 218 -37.37 15.88 30.85
N GLU A 219 -37.53 17.02 31.50
CA GLU A 219 -37.04 18.32 31.01
C GLU A 219 -35.52 18.38 31.20
N PHE A 220 -34.77 18.63 30.13
CA PHE A 220 -33.32 18.76 30.17
C PHE A 220 -32.91 20.24 30.05
N THR A 221 -32.40 20.81 31.14
CA THR A 221 -31.62 22.04 31.11
C THR A 221 -30.26 21.78 30.48
N ILE A 222 -29.95 22.52 29.41
CA ILE A 222 -28.60 22.66 28.88
C ILE A 222 -28.08 24.00 29.38
N ASN A 223 -26.98 23.97 30.12
CA ASN A 223 -26.22 25.18 30.45
C ASN A 223 -25.33 25.52 29.25
N ASP A 224 -25.56 26.68 28.64
CA ASP A 224 -24.64 27.26 27.67
C ASP A 224 -23.55 28.01 28.45
N GLU A 225 -22.40 27.37 28.69
CA GLU A 225 -21.19 28.06 29.16
C GLU A 225 -20.46 28.69 27.95
N GLU A 226 -20.53 30.01 27.84
CA GLU A 226 -19.83 30.77 26.80
C GLU A 226 -18.34 30.94 27.14
N GLU A 227 -17.45 30.23 26.43
CA GLU A 227 -16.02 30.53 26.45
C GLU A 227 -15.74 31.89 25.78
N SER A 228 -15.51 32.92 26.60
CA SER A 228 -15.13 34.25 26.14
C SER A 228 -13.63 34.33 25.84
N ILE A 229 -13.25 34.10 24.59
CA ILE A 229 -11.87 34.34 24.12
C ILE A 229 -11.63 35.85 24.00
N VAL A 230 -11.10 36.45 25.06
CA VAL A 230 -10.59 37.82 25.06
C VAL A 230 -9.26 37.85 24.31
N GLY A 231 -9.27 38.37 23.08
CA GLY A 231 -8.04 38.68 22.35
C GLY A 231 -7.35 39.90 22.94
N GLN A 232 -6.17 39.72 23.54
CA GLN A 232 -5.38 40.82 24.08
C GLN A 232 -4.30 41.25 23.08
N ILE A 233 -4.50 42.42 22.48
CA ILE A 233 -3.49 43.11 21.69
C ILE A 233 -2.56 43.84 22.67
N ILE A 234 -1.25 43.60 22.57
CA ILE A 234 -0.22 44.46 23.16
C ILE A 234 0.83 44.74 22.08
N SER A 235 1.14 46.03 21.92
CA SER A 235 2.09 46.56 20.95
C SER A 235 3.26 47.25 21.66
N GLU A 236 4.38 47.34 20.93
CA GLU A 236 5.50 48.29 21.07
C GLU A 236 6.56 48.09 22.18
N ASP A 237 7.78 47.92 21.67
CA ASP A 237 9.06 48.53 22.04
C ASP A 237 9.60 48.52 23.48
N SER A 238 10.77 47.88 23.63
CA SER A 238 11.94 48.54 24.24
C SER A 238 13.26 47.98 23.68
N ARG A 239 14.33 48.78 23.80
CA ARG A 239 15.62 48.61 23.11
C ARG A 239 16.68 47.94 23.99
N ASP A 240 17.76 47.54 23.31
CA ASP A 240 19.15 47.47 23.79
C ASP A 240 19.45 46.67 25.07
N THR A 241 20.19 45.56 24.92
CA THR A 241 21.56 45.45 25.50
C THR A 241 22.34 44.26 24.95
N ILE A 242 23.56 44.53 24.49
CA ILE A 242 24.63 43.54 24.25
C ILE A 242 25.59 43.65 25.44
N PRO A 243 26.15 42.53 25.95
CA PRO A 243 27.62 42.46 25.99
C PRO A 243 28.23 41.06 25.73
N SER A 244 29.39 41.06 25.04
CA SER A 244 30.60 40.21 25.23
C SER A 244 30.44 38.77 25.77
N GLN A 245 30.88 37.67 25.13
CA GLN A 245 32.20 37.26 24.59
C GLN A 245 32.37 35.75 24.99
N PRO A 246 33.35 34.99 24.47
CA PRO A 246 33.23 33.53 24.39
C PRO A 246 34.05 32.75 25.43
N ASP A 247 33.51 31.62 25.90
CA ASP A 247 34.25 30.64 26.70
C ASP A 247 34.97 29.61 25.82
N GLU A 248 36.29 29.72 25.93
CA GLU A 248 37.41 28.81 25.70
C GLU A 248 37.20 27.38 25.18
N ILE A 249 38.03 27.05 24.20
CA ILE A 249 38.30 25.69 23.72
C ILE A 249 39.15 24.95 24.76
N VAL A 250 38.64 23.87 25.33
CA VAL A 250 39.44 22.91 26.10
C VAL A 250 39.76 21.71 25.22
N ILE A 251 41.04 21.59 24.84
CA ILE A 251 41.61 20.38 24.25
C ILE A 251 42.02 19.47 25.41
N ILE A 252 41.47 18.25 25.46
CA ILE A 252 42.04 17.15 26.24
C ILE A 252 42.32 16.02 25.25
N SER A 253 43.60 15.66 25.16
CA SER A 253 44.10 14.50 24.44
C SER A 253 44.20 13.29 25.36
N ASP A 254 44.47 12.14 24.74
CA ASP A 254 45.05 10.93 25.33
C ASP A 254 44.10 10.00 26.10
N GLY A 255 44.25 8.70 25.82
CA GLY A 255 43.34 7.64 26.25
C GLY A 255 43.40 6.43 25.31
N GLU A 256 44.58 5.81 25.19
CA GLU A 256 44.74 4.51 24.53
C GLU A 256 44.03 3.42 25.37
N GLU A 257 43.09 2.66 24.79
CA GLU A 257 42.73 1.35 25.34
C GLU A 257 42.54 0.30 24.24
N GLU A 258 43.11 -0.86 24.55
CA GLU A 258 43.11 -2.14 23.85
C GLU A 258 41.66 -2.61 23.54
N GLY A 259 41.35 -3.27 22.43
CA GLY A 259 42.03 -4.47 21.96
C GLY A 259 41.20 -5.73 22.31
N THR A 260 40.03 -5.89 21.69
CA THR A 260 39.28 -7.17 21.73
C THR A 260 38.86 -7.61 20.32
N THR A 261 39.49 -8.69 19.86
CA THR A 261 39.16 -9.37 18.60
C THR A 261 37.91 -10.24 18.77
N THR A 262 36.89 -10.04 17.93
CA THR A 262 35.75 -10.98 17.81
C THR A 262 35.87 -11.78 16.53
N ASP A 263 35.96 -13.10 16.65
CA ASP A 263 36.21 -14.02 15.54
C ASP A 263 35.16 -13.95 14.41
N ALA A 264 35.62 -13.60 13.20
CA ALA A 264 34.86 -13.79 11.98
C ALA A 264 35.06 -15.23 11.48
N THR A 265 34.05 -16.09 11.67
CA THR A 265 34.05 -17.45 11.11
C THR A 265 33.69 -17.43 9.62
N GLU A 266 34.72 -17.26 8.77
CA GLU A 266 34.58 -17.49 7.33
C GLU A 266 34.22 -18.95 7.04
N PHE A 267 33.15 -19.16 6.27
CA PHE A 267 32.79 -20.47 5.76
C PHE A 267 33.57 -20.76 4.47
N GLN A 268 34.49 -21.73 4.53
CA GLN A 268 35.10 -22.31 3.34
C GLN A 268 34.03 -23.00 2.45
N GLU A 269 34.09 -22.74 1.15
CA GLU A 269 33.38 -23.54 0.15
C GLU A 269 34.11 -24.88 -0.07
N PRO A 270 33.40 -25.98 -0.42
CA PRO A 270 34.03 -27.29 -0.58
C PRO A 270 34.84 -27.37 -1.86
N ASN A 271 36.16 -27.56 -1.73
CA ASN A 271 37.04 -27.91 -2.85
C ASN A 271 36.61 -29.25 -3.47
N ILE A 272 36.18 -29.21 -4.74
CA ILE A 272 36.02 -30.40 -5.58
C ILE A 272 37.32 -30.58 -6.36
N ASN A 273 38.06 -31.65 -6.05
CA ASN A 273 39.23 -32.04 -6.82
C ASN A 273 38.80 -32.49 -8.23
N VAL A 274 39.06 -31.65 -9.22
CA VAL A 274 39.10 -32.05 -10.64
C VAL A 274 40.54 -32.38 -10.98
N SER A 275 40.78 -33.59 -11.49
CA SER A 275 42.10 -34.04 -11.92
C SER A 275 42.58 -33.22 -13.11
N ASN A 276 43.77 -32.63 -12.99
CA ASN A 276 44.47 -31.95 -14.08
C ASN A 276 44.72 -32.87 -15.26
N ASP A 277 44.63 -32.34 -16.48
CA ASP A 277 45.67 -32.64 -17.47
C ASP A 277 45.85 -31.50 -18.50
N SER A 278 47.11 -31.28 -18.92
CA SER A 278 47.59 -30.45 -20.03
C SER A 278 47.40 -28.90 -20.03
N ASN A 279 48.46 -28.19 -19.62
CA ASN A 279 49.07 -27.01 -20.27
C ASN A 279 48.24 -26.06 -21.16
N ILE A 280 47.97 -24.83 -20.66
CA ILE A 280 47.88 -23.61 -21.50
C ILE A 280 48.68 -22.48 -20.81
N GLY A 281 49.50 -21.77 -21.57
CA GLY A 281 50.41 -20.73 -21.06
C GLY A 281 49.74 -19.40 -20.70
N TYR A 282 50.33 -18.68 -19.75
CA TYR A 282 49.87 -17.36 -19.30
C TYR A 282 50.12 -16.28 -20.36
N PHE A 283 49.04 -15.81 -21.01
CA PHE A 283 49.01 -14.49 -21.65
C PHE A 283 48.03 -13.59 -20.89
N TYR A 284 48.56 -12.54 -20.26
CA TYR A 284 47.74 -11.47 -19.68
C TYR A 284 47.16 -10.60 -20.81
N ALA A 285 45.87 -10.76 -21.09
CA ALA A 285 45.10 -9.84 -21.92
C ALA A 285 43.79 -9.50 -21.20
N PRO A 286 43.56 -8.24 -20.76
CA PRO A 286 42.36 -7.86 -20.02
C PRO A 286 41.17 -7.59 -20.95
N ASN A 287 40.92 -8.50 -21.89
CA ASN A 287 39.67 -8.53 -22.65
C ASN A 287 38.61 -9.25 -21.82
N VAL A 288 38.08 -8.57 -20.81
CA VAL A 288 36.88 -9.04 -20.08
C VAL A 288 35.72 -8.99 -21.07
N THR A 289 35.47 -10.12 -21.74
CA THR A 289 34.37 -10.27 -22.67
C THR A 289 33.06 -10.06 -21.91
N LYS A 290 32.28 -9.07 -22.37
CA LYS A 290 30.92 -8.88 -21.87
C LYS A 290 30.17 -10.19 -22.07
N SER A 291 29.66 -10.75 -20.98
CA SER A 291 29.13 -12.11 -20.95
C SER A 291 27.96 -12.21 -20.00
N VAL A 292 26.84 -12.68 -20.55
CA VAL A 292 25.72 -13.21 -19.79
C VAL A 292 25.93 -14.72 -19.68
N SER A 293 25.83 -15.28 -18.48
CA SER A 293 25.99 -16.72 -18.26
C SER A 293 25.02 -17.25 -17.21
N PHE A 294 24.54 -18.47 -17.42
CA PHE A 294 23.88 -19.24 -16.37
C PHE A 294 24.94 -19.93 -15.53
N THR A 295 24.75 -19.96 -14.21
CA THR A 295 25.51 -20.88 -13.35
C THR A 295 25.05 -22.32 -13.61
N SER A 296 25.83 -23.28 -13.12
CA SER A 296 25.33 -24.65 -12.95
C SER A 296 24.02 -24.65 -12.15
N ARG A 297 23.19 -25.68 -12.39
CA ARG A 297 21.96 -25.97 -11.65
C ARG A 297 22.30 -26.04 -10.16
N ILE A 298 21.80 -25.10 -9.36
CA ILE A 298 22.17 -24.95 -7.94
C ILE A 298 21.55 -26.08 -7.12
N PHE A 299 20.28 -26.39 -7.39
CA PHE A 299 19.58 -27.59 -6.93
C PHE A 299 18.30 -27.81 -7.74
N SER A 300 17.75 -29.02 -7.66
CA SER A 300 16.42 -29.37 -8.18
C SER A 300 15.55 -30.00 -7.10
N VAL A 301 14.24 -29.91 -7.27
CA VAL A 301 13.24 -30.50 -6.38
C VAL A 301 12.12 -31.12 -7.20
N GLU A 302 11.89 -32.43 -7.03
CA GLU A 302 10.79 -33.17 -7.62
C GLU A 302 9.55 -33.15 -6.69
N ASN A 303 8.36 -32.92 -7.26
CA ASN A 303 7.07 -32.97 -6.58
C ASN A 303 5.96 -33.40 -7.56
N GLU A 304 4.97 -34.14 -7.10
CA GLU A 304 3.81 -34.48 -7.92
C GLU A 304 2.84 -33.29 -8.06
N GLU A 305 2.42 -33.02 -9.31
CA GLU A 305 1.41 -32.02 -9.68
C GLU A 305 1.69 -30.65 -9.05
N ILE A 306 2.82 -30.04 -9.40
CA ILE A 306 3.12 -28.64 -9.04
C ILE A 306 2.15 -27.72 -9.76
N THR A 307 1.43 -26.88 -9.00
CA THR A 307 0.44 -25.94 -9.54
C THR A 307 0.90 -24.48 -9.48
N ASP A 308 1.75 -24.12 -8.52
CA ASP A 308 2.41 -22.81 -8.44
C ASP A 308 3.68 -22.90 -7.58
N ALA A 309 4.66 -22.01 -7.76
CA ALA A 309 5.82 -21.91 -6.87
C ALA A 309 6.41 -20.50 -6.80
N VAL A 310 7.20 -20.25 -5.75
CA VAL A 310 7.88 -18.97 -5.45
C VAL A 310 9.25 -19.24 -4.81
N LEU A 311 10.19 -18.32 -5.02
CA LEU A 311 11.56 -18.39 -4.48
C LEU A 311 11.76 -17.30 -3.43
N ILE A 312 12.18 -17.70 -2.22
CA ILE A 312 12.43 -16.85 -1.05
C ILE A 312 13.87 -17.07 -0.59
N GLY A 313 14.82 -16.27 -1.08
CA GLY A 313 16.23 -16.44 -0.77
C GLY A 313 16.79 -17.78 -1.25
N LYS A 314 17.08 -18.67 -0.30
CA LYS A 314 17.52 -20.06 -0.54
C LYS A 314 16.38 -21.09 -0.33
N THR A 315 15.13 -20.65 -0.23
CA THR A 315 13.96 -21.51 0.02
C THR A 315 12.97 -21.44 -1.12
N ILE A 316 12.67 -22.56 -1.75
CA ILE A 316 11.53 -22.69 -2.68
C ILE A 316 10.28 -23.00 -1.85
N VAL A 317 9.15 -22.36 -2.17
CA VAL A 317 7.84 -22.79 -1.69
C VAL A 317 7.01 -23.22 -2.89
N THR A 318 6.65 -24.50 -2.95
CA THR A 318 5.85 -25.10 -4.02
C THR A 318 4.44 -25.41 -3.53
N ALA A 319 3.43 -24.95 -4.24
CA ALA A 319 2.08 -25.47 -4.15
C ALA A 319 1.98 -26.72 -5.04
N CYS A 320 1.65 -27.85 -4.43
CA CYS A 320 1.61 -29.14 -5.12
C CYS A 320 0.61 -30.10 -4.47
N LYS A 321 0.40 -31.25 -5.10
CA LYS A 321 -0.30 -32.39 -4.52
C LYS A 321 0.59 -33.08 -3.49
N ILE A 322 -0.04 -33.56 -2.43
CA ILE A 322 0.60 -34.12 -1.24
C ILE A 322 -0.17 -35.37 -0.82
N TYR A 323 0.50 -36.50 -0.76
CA TYR A 323 -0.04 -37.73 -0.18
C TYR A 323 0.26 -37.79 1.31
N GLU A 324 -0.71 -38.26 2.06
CA GLU A 324 -0.54 -38.59 3.47
C GLU A 324 0.17 -39.96 3.58
N LYS A 325 1.12 -40.10 4.52
CA LYS A 325 1.92 -41.33 4.64
C LYS A 325 0.99 -42.52 4.87
N ASN A 326 1.13 -43.56 4.05
CA ASN A 326 0.34 -44.80 4.08
C ASN A 326 -1.16 -44.61 3.77
N SER A 327 -1.55 -43.51 3.10
CA SER A 327 -2.94 -43.21 2.76
C SER A 327 -3.08 -42.86 1.27
N PRO A 328 -4.07 -43.42 0.53
CA PRO A 328 -4.37 -42.99 -0.83
C PRO A 328 -5.03 -41.61 -0.88
N ILE A 329 -5.37 -41.02 0.29
CA ILE A 329 -5.93 -39.69 0.39
C ILE A 329 -4.81 -38.68 0.15
N PHE A 330 -4.95 -37.92 -0.93
CA PHE A 330 -4.14 -36.75 -1.18
C PHE A 330 -4.85 -35.46 -0.74
N CYS A 331 -4.05 -34.44 -0.49
CA CYS A 331 -4.48 -33.05 -0.35
C CYS A 331 -3.59 -32.16 -1.21
N TYR A 332 -3.96 -30.90 -1.34
CA TYR A 332 -3.07 -29.86 -1.84
C TYR A 332 -2.57 -29.02 -0.67
N GLY A 333 -1.31 -28.60 -0.78
CA GLY A 333 -0.66 -27.82 0.26
C GLY A 333 0.63 -27.19 -0.24
N LEU A 334 1.43 -26.71 0.71
CA LEU A 334 2.74 -26.15 0.42
C LEU A 334 3.83 -27.12 0.88
N ARG A 335 4.86 -27.28 0.06
CA ARG A 335 6.15 -27.81 0.49
C ARG A 335 7.20 -26.70 0.43
N PHE A 336 8.06 -26.67 1.44
CA PHE A 336 9.10 -25.68 1.66
C PHE A 336 10.43 -26.41 1.56
N PHE A 337 11.26 -26.04 0.60
CA PHE A 337 12.51 -26.73 0.29
C PHE A 337 13.70 -25.79 0.37
N SER A 338 14.70 -26.18 1.14
CA SER A 338 16.00 -25.54 1.22
C SER A 338 17.07 -26.64 1.24
N SER A 339 18.31 -26.32 0.87
CA SER A 339 19.42 -27.29 0.80
C SER A 339 19.66 -28.11 2.08
N LYS A 340 19.18 -27.64 3.24
CA LYS A 340 19.34 -28.31 4.54
C LYS A 340 18.02 -28.75 5.21
N LYS A 341 16.86 -28.34 4.69
CA LYS A 341 15.57 -28.50 5.38
C LYS A 341 14.40 -28.68 4.40
N ASN A 342 13.45 -29.54 4.76
CA ASN A 342 12.18 -29.73 4.07
C ASN A 342 11.03 -29.64 5.09
N PHE A 343 9.95 -28.95 4.76
CA PHE A 343 8.74 -28.85 5.58
C PHE A 343 7.50 -28.90 4.69
N GLN A 344 6.41 -29.50 5.18
CA GLN A 344 5.17 -29.69 4.41
C GLN A 344 3.96 -29.20 5.23
N LEU A 345 3.05 -28.49 4.57
CA LEU A 345 1.82 -27.95 5.15
C LEU A 345 0.62 -28.32 4.28
N ASN A 346 -0.25 -29.19 4.78
CA ASN A 346 -1.50 -29.59 4.13
C ASN A 346 -2.55 -28.46 4.28
N ILE A 347 -3.25 -28.07 3.21
CA ILE A 347 -4.13 -26.86 3.22
C ILE A 347 -5.56 -27.14 2.74
N SER A 348 -5.74 -27.88 1.65
CA SER A 348 -7.02 -27.98 0.94
C SER A 348 -7.22 -29.37 0.32
N LYS A 349 -8.48 -29.77 0.10
CA LYS A 349 -8.82 -30.92 -0.75
C LYS A 349 -8.95 -30.55 -2.24
N LYS A 350 -8.91 -29.26 -2.56
CA LYS A 350 -8.98 -28.71 -3.93
C LYS A 350 -7.60 -28.18 -4.34
N SER A 351 -7.33 -28.10 -5.64
CA SER A 351 -6.10 -27.51 -6.19
C SER A 351 -5.79 -26.15 -5.58
N ILE A 352 -4.51 -25.85 -5.41
CA ILE A 352 -4.05 -24.49 -5.14
C ILE A 352 -3.81 -23.83 -6.49
N ASN A 353 -4.51 -22.74 -6.77
CA ASN A 353 -4.50 -22.08 -8.07
C ASN A 353 -3.41 -21.00 -8.15
N LYS A 354 -3.06 -20.39 -7.00
CA LYS A 354 -2.07 -19.32 -6.93
C LYS A 354 -1.48 -19.20 -5.52
N ILE A 355 -0.21 -18.83 -5.45
CA ILE A 355 0.44 -18.35 -4.23
C ILE A 355 1.10 -16.99 -4.45
N ALA A 356 1.11 -16.16 -3.41
CA ALA A 356 1.81 -14.87 -3.39
C ALA A 356 2.47 -14.65 -2.03
N VAL A 357 3.69 -14.11 -2.00
CA VAL A 357 4.51 -14.00 -0.79
C VAL A 357 4.99 -12.56 -0.57
N THR A 358 5.06 -12.16 0.69
CA THR A 358 5.67 -10.90 1.13
C THR A 358 6.49 -11.12 2.40
N LYS A 359 7.56 -10.35 2.56
CA LYS A 359 8.40 -10.34 3.78
C LYS A 359 7.72 -9.49 4.86
N SER A 360 7.72 -9.96 6.10
CA SER A 360 7.14 -9.20 7.21
C SER A 360 8.07 -8.06 7.63
N ARG A 361 7.57 -6.82 7.65
CA ARG A 361 8.34 -5.65 8.12
C ARG A 361 8.77 -5.75 9.60
N ASN A 362 8.07 -6.55 10.40
CA ASN A 362 8.29 -6.65 11.84
C ASN A 362 9.28 -7.77 12.23
N ASN A 363 9.68 -8.64 11.30
CA ASN A 363 10.62 -9.74 11.55
C ASN A 363 11.20 -10.22 10.22
N ASP A 364 12.50 -10.01 10.03
CA ASP A 364 13.21 -10.35 8.78
C ASP A 364 13.14 -11.83 8.39
N ASN A 365 12.90 -12.70 9.35
CA ASN A 365 12.82 -14.15 9.15
C ASN A 365 11.38 -14.65 8.97
N ARG A 366 10.39 -13.76 8.96
CA ARG A 366 8.98 -14.11 8.79
C ARG A 366 8.43 -13.66 7.43
N PHE A 367 7.78 -14.59 6.76
CA PHE A 367 7.08 -14.36 5.50
C PHE A 367 5.59 -14.60 5.68
N ASN A 368 4.76 -13.75 5.07
CA ASN A 368 3.32 -13.97 4.95
C ASN A 368 3.05 -14.47 3.53
N ILE A 369 2.28 -15.55 3.41
CA ILE A 369 1.98 -16.25 2.14
C ILE A 369 0.47 -16.31 1.97
N LEU A 370 -0.04 -15.75 0.88
CA LEU A 370 -1.42 -15.98 0.41
C LEU A 370 -1.44 -17.27 -0.40
N VAL A 371 -2.45 -18.10 -0.15
CA VAL A 371 -2.71 -19.33 -0.91
C VAL A 371 -4.18 -19.32 -1.34
N ALA A 372 -4.43 -19.29 -2.64
CA ALA A 372 -5.76 -19.41 -3.22
C ALA A 372 -6.02 -20.86 -3.61
N SER A 373 -7.08 -21.46 -3.08
CA SER A 373 -7.58 -22.77 -3.49
C SER A 373 -9.06 -22.67 -3.85
N LEU A 374 -9.34 -22.58 -5.15
CA LEU A 374 -10.66 -22.31 -5.71
C LEU A 374 -11.31 -21.07 -5.05
N ASN A 375 -12.34 -21.22 -4.21
CA ASN A 375 -13.02 -20.14 -3.51
C ASN A 375 -12.60 -19.98 -2.03
N CYS A 376 -11.42 -20.48 -1.67
CA CYS A 376 -10.84 -20.32 -0.34
C CYS A 376 -9.48 -19.61 -0.40
N LEU A 377 -9.31 -18.57 0.42
CA LEU A 377 -8.04 -17.87 0.64
C LEU A 377 -7.48 -18.26 2.00
N TYR A 378 -6.20 -18.62 2.05
CA TYR A 378 -5.49 -18.93 3.29
C TYR A 378 -4.31 -17.98 3.46
N ILE A 379 -4.10 -17.51 4.69
CA ILE A 379 -2.91 -16.73 5.07
C ILE A 379 -1.99 -17.64 5.88
N VAL A 380 -0.90 -18.09 5.28
CA VAL A 380 0.15 -18.89 5.91
C VAL A 380 1.26 -17.97 6.41
N LYS A 381 1.75 -18.20 7.64
CA LYS A 381 2.94 -17.56 8.19
C LYS A 381 4.09 -18.57 8.14
N PHE A 382 5.18 -18.23 7.47
CA PHE A 382 6.41 -19.03 7.40
C PHE A 382 7.52 -18.34 8.19
N TYR A 383 8.23 -19.11 9.03
CA TYR A 383 9.36 -18.66 9.84
C TYR A 383 10.62 -19.37 9.34
N ALA A 384 11.53 -18.62 8.70
CA ALA A 384 12.67 -19.16 7.99
C ALA A 384 13.76 -19.77 8.91
N ILE A 385 13.95 -19.22 10.12
CA ILE A 385 14.88 -19.76 11.13
C ILE A 385 14.45 -21.18 11.53
N ASP A 386 13.23 -21.29 12.08
CA ASP A 386 12.66 -22.55 12.55
C ASP A 386 12.35 -23.50 11.37
N PHE A 387 12.16 -22.92 10.18
CA PHE A 387 11.71 -23.57 8.95
C PHE A 387 10.31 -24.20 9.12
N SER A 388 9.44 -23.48 9.81
CA SER A 388 8.07 -23.89 10.13
C SER A 388 7.05 -22.99 9.44
N ALA A 389 5.92 -23.56 9.02
CA ALA A 389 4.79 -22.79 8.48
C ALA A 389 3.47 -23.16 9.15
N THR A 390 2.61 -22.16 9.36
CA THR A 390 1.31 -22.31 10.03
C THR A 390 0.21 -21.59 9.26
N ILE A 391 -0.96 -22.21 9.10
CA ILE A 391 -2.15 -21.52 8.59
C ILE A 391 -2.66 -20.60 9.69
N SER A 392 -2.60 -19.30 9.47
CA SER A 392 -2.98 -18.30 10.47
C SER A 392 -4.43 -17.82 10.32
N LYS A 393 -4.95 -17.75 9.08
CA LYS A 393 -6.34 -17.35 8.78
C LYS A 393 -6.84 -18.09 7.53
N LYS A 394 -8.15 -18.30 7.45
CA LYS A 394 -8.86 -18.89 6.30
C LYS A 394 -10.13 -18.09 6.01
N LEU A 395 -10.32 -17.69 4.76
CA LEU A 395 -11.52 -17.08 4.22
C LEU A 395 -12.16 -18.03 3.21
N LYS A 396 -13.48 -18.12 3.24
CA LYS A 396 -14.27 -18.67 2.13
C LYS A 396 -14.95 -17.50 1.42
N TYR A 397 -14.82 -17.45 0.11
CA TYR A 397 -15.49 -16.50 -0.76
C TYR A 397 -16.59 -17.23 -1.56
N THR A 398 -17.50 -16.48 -2.20
CA THR A 398 -18.50 -17.10 -3.09
C THR A 398 -17.82 -17.57 -4.37
N GLU A 399 -17.11 -16.65 -5.03
CA GLU A 399 -16.48 -16.82 -6.33
C GLU A 399 -15.10 -17.49 -6.25
N ASN A 400 -14.65 -18.02 -7.39
CA ASN A 400 -13.30 -18.55 -7.53
C ASN A 400 -12.29 -17.39 -7.51
N ILE A 401 -11.21 -17.58 -6.76
CA ILE A 401 -10.07 -16.66 -6.69
C ILE A 401 -9.11 -17.04 -7.82
N THR A 402 -8.83 -16.08 -8.71
CA THR A 402 -8.06 -16.27 -9.94
C THR A 402 -6.68 -15.62 -9.88
N SER A 403 -6.51 -14.57 -9.08
CA SER A 403 -5.24 -13.85 -8.94
C SER A 403 -5.05 -13.28 -7.53
N LEU A 404 -3.81 -13.04 -7.15
CA LEU A 404 -3.38 -12.59 -5.81
C LEU A 404 -2.30 -11.51 -5.95
N SER A 405 -2.33 -10.48 -5.12
CA SER A 405 -1.23 -9.52 -4.97
C SER A 405 -1.11 -9.00 -3.54
N TRP A 406 0.14 -8.84 -3.07
CA TRP A 406 0.43 -8.19 -1.79
C TRP A 406 0.65 -6.70 -2.00
N ILE A 407 -0.22 -5.87 -1.43
CA ILE A 407 -0.12 -4.41 -1.51
C ILE A 407 0.93 -3.90 -0.53
N THR A 408 0.91 -4.44 0.69
CA THR A 408 1.94 -4.24 1.70
C THR A 408 2.20 -5.57 2.40
N HIS A 409 3.03 -5.57 3.45
CA HIS A 409 3.22 -6.76 4.30
C HIS A 409 1.98 -7.14 5.14
N LYS A 410 0.90 -6.33 5.10
CA LYS A 410 -0.38 -6.53 5.79
C LYS A 410 -1.60 -6.45 4.87
N GLU A 411 -1.58 -5.55 3.89
CA GLU A 411 -2.68 -5.35 2.95
C GLU A 411 -2.48 -6.19 1.68
N PHE A 412 -3.56 -6.75 1.15
CA PHE A 412 -3.56 -7.55 -0.06
C PHE A 412 -4.80 -7.31 -0.91
N ALA A 413 -4.72 -7.69 -2.18
CA ALA A 413 -5.86 -7.80 -3.07
C ALA A 413 -5.93 -9.21 -3.68
N PHE A 414 -7.15 -9.65 -3.99
CA PHE A 414 -7.36 -10.83 -4.83
C PHE A 414 -8.43 -10.59 -5.89
N GLY A 415 -8.20 -11.16 -7.07
CA GLY A 415 -9.10 -11.08 -8.21
C GLY A 415 -9.99 -12.31 -8.29
N THR A 416 -11.18 -12.15 -8.85
CA THR A 416 -12.20 -13.20 -8.93
C THR A 416 -12.54 -13.60 -10.37
N SER A 417 -13.16 -14.77 -10.51
CA SER A 417 -13.66 -15.29 -11.79
C SER A 417 -14.73 -14.43 -12.48
N ILE A 418 -15.34 -13.48 -11.75
CA ILE A 418 -16.39 -12.57 -12.26
C ILE A 418 -15.91 -11.11 -12.42
N GLY A 419 -14.61 -10.85 -12.46
CA GLY A 419 -14.08 -9.52 -12.73
C GLY A 419 -14.02 -8.54 -11.55
N LYS A 420 -14.36 -8.98 -10.32
CA LYS A 420 -14.26 -8.18 -9.09
C LYS A 420 -12.87 -8.30 -8.44
N VAL A 421 -12.44 -7.23 -7.78
CA VAL A 421 -11.19 -7.19 -6.98
C VAL A 421 -11.53 -6.88 -5.53
N VAL A 422 -11.00 -7.70 -4.64
CA VAL A 422 -11.35 -7.68 -3.21
C VAL A 422 -10.12 -7.31 -2.40
N PHE A 423 -10.25 -6.27 -1.57
CA PHE A 423 -9.17 -5.77 -0.72
C PHE A 423 -9.31 -6.30 0.71
N GLY A 424 -8.19 -6.73 1.29
CA GLY A 424 -8.14 -7.26 2.65
C GLY A 424 -6.88 -6.85 3.41
N ASP A 425 -6.95 -6.98 4.73
CA ASP A 425 -5.87 -6.70 5.67
C ASP A 425 -5.72 -7.92 6.60
N ILE A 426 -4.48 -8.38 6.82
CA ILE A 426 -4.18 -9.47 7.75
C ILE A 426 -4.64 -9.12 9.15
N ASP A 427 -4.45 -7.89 9.62
CA ASP A 427 -4.71 -7.52 11.01
C ASP A 427 -6.22 -7.31 11.23
N ASN A 428 -6.86 -6.50 10.39
CA ASN A 428 -8.29 -6.17 10.41
C ASN A 428 -9.16 -7.28 9.77
N TRP A 429 -9.05 -8.50 10.25
CA TRP A 429 -9.83 -9.64 9.76
C TRP A 429 -11.11 -9.87 10.59
N PRO A 430 -12.28 -10.17 9.98
CA PRO A 430 -12.53 -10.43 8.56
C PRO A 430 -13.08 -9.19 7.83
N SER A 431 -12.69 -7.95 8.19
CA SER A 431 -13.18 -6.74 7.51
C SER A 431 -12.52 -6.58 6.14
N ILE A 432 -12.97 -7.43 5.23
CA ILE A 432 -12.77 -7.37 3.80
C ILE A 432 -13.56 -6.17 3.31
N LYS A 433 -12.88 -5.21 2.70
CA LYS A 433 -13.54 -4.17 1.94
C LYS A 433 -13.95 -4.81 0.62
N LEU A 434 -15.15 -5.38 0.63
CA LEU A 434 -15.84 -5.82 -0.57
C LEU A 434 -15.84 -4.66 -1.57
N ASP A 435 -15.66 -5.02 -2.84
CA ASP A 435 -15.69 -4.10 -3.98
C ASP A 435 -16.85 -3.11 -3.78
N VAL A 436 -16.52 -1.83 -3.57
CA VAL A 436 -17.56 -0.81 -3.56
C VAL A 436 -17.98 -0.72 -5.01
N ASN A 437 -19.07 -1.42 -5.34
CA ASN A 437 -19.76 -1.37 -6.62
C ASN A 437 -20.16 0.09 -6.91
N TYR A 438 -19.20 0.91 -7.32
CA TYR A 438 -19.41 2.10 -8.10
C TYR A 438 -19.81 1.63 -9.49
N THR A 439 -21.02 1.06 -9.56
CA THR A 439 -21.80 1.01 -10.78
C THR A 439 -21.91 2.46 -11.24
N SER A 440 -21.02 2.88 -12.14
CA SER A 440 -21.19 4.14 -12.84
C SER A 440 -22.53 4.03 -13.55
N THR A 441 -23.51 4.81 -13.09
CA THR A 441 -24.89 4.68 -13.54
C THR A 441 -24.94 4.88 -15.05
N ASN A 442 -25.49 3.88 -15.75
CA ASN A 442 -26.05 3.93 -17.12
C ASN A 442 -25.24 3.33 -18.29
N ASN A 443 -24.10 2.66 -18.11
CA ASN A 443 -23.43 1.92 -19.21
C ASN A 443 -23.40 0.39 -18.98
N THR A 444 -24.33 -0.31 -19.65
CA THR A 444 -24.72 -1.72 -19.42
C THR A 444 -23.74 -2.82 -19.86
N ASN A 445 -22.49 -2.47 -20.21
CA ASN A 445 -21.46 -3.42 -20.65
C ASN A 445 -20.35 -3.59 -19.60
N GLU A 446 -20.73 -3.88 -18.35
CA GLU A 446 -19.77 -4.34 -17.34
C GLU A 446 -19.14 -5.65 -17.81
N CYS A 447 -17.82 -5.60 -17.99
CA CYS A 447 -17.00 -6.74 -18.37
C CYS A 447 -17.02 -7.74 -17.20
N ASN A 448 -17.57 -8.94 -17.41
CA ASN A 448 -17.65 -9.99 -16.38
C ASN A 448 -16.48 -10.99 -16.44
N ASP A 449 -15.51 -10.79 -17.34
CA ASP A 449 -14.36 -11.67 -17.50
C ASP A 449 -13.54 -11.78 -16.21
N SER A 450 -12.89 -12.91 -15.97
CA SER A 450 -12.07 -13.12 -14.77
C SER A 450 -10.89 -12.15 -14.68
N ILE A 451 -10.53 -11.73 -13.46
CA ILE A 451 -9.26 -11.01 -13.23
C ILE A 451 -8.10 -12.02 -13.30
N THR A 452 -7.45 -12.13 -14.46
CA THR A 452 -6.43 -13.14 -14.76
C THR A 452 -5.11 -12.87 -14.03
N GLN A 453 -4.78 -11.59 -13.82
CA GLN A 453 -3.59 -11.18 -13.06
C GLN A 453 -3.89 -9.91 -12.24
N LEU A 454 -3.24 -9.83 -11.08
CA LEU A 454 -3.09 -8.60 -10.29
C LEU A 454 -1.60 -8.35 -10.05
N GLN A 455 -1.18 -7.09 -10.20
CA GLN A 455 0.17 -6.63 -9.93
C GLN A 455 0.10 -5.38 -9.04
N THR A 456 0.72 -5.44 -7.87
CA THR A 456 0.79 -4.29 -6.95
C THR A 456 1.50 -3.10 -7.59
N ALA A 457 0.93 -1.92 -7.34
CA ALA A 457 1.53 -0.63 -7.63
C ALA A 457 1.78 0.12 -6.30
N SER A 458 2.19 1.38 -6.39
CA SER A 458 2.41 2.25 -5.24
C SER A 458 1.10 2.68 -4.54
N HIS A 459 1.23 3.18 -3.31
CA HIS A 459 0.17 3.90 -2.60
C HIS A 459 -1.18 3.17 -2.46
N GLY A 460 -1.18 1.84 -2.38
CA GLY A 460 -2.38 1.03 -2.21
C GLY A 460 -3.07 0.62 -3.52
N HIS A 461 -2.54 1.03 -4.66
CA HIS A 461 -3.07 0.70 -5.97
C HIS A 461 -2.62 -0.69 -6.44
N VAL A 462 -3.43 -1.30 -7.30
CA VAL A 462 -3.15 -2.59 -7.93
C VAL A 462 -3.59 -2.53 -9.38
N PHE A 463 -2.69 -2.86 -10.30
CA PHE A 463 -3.05 -3.09 -11.70
C PHE A 463 -3.70 -4.46 -11.85
N GLY A 464 -4.75 -4.56 -12.66
CA GLY A 464 -5.43 -5.83 -12.93
C GLY A 464 -5.74 -6.03 -14.40
N VAL A 465 -5.60 -7.27 -14.85
CA VAL A 465 -5.83 -7.71 -16.22
C VAL A 465 -7.16 -8.43 -16.31
N GLN A 466 -7.98 -8.03 -17.29
CA GLN A 466 -9.29 -8.60 -17.55
C GLN A 466 -9.47 -8.74 -19.07
N GLY A 467 -9.12 -9.92 -19.61
CA GLY A 467 -9.13 -10.18 -21.06
C GLY A 467 -8.17 -9.28 -21.83
N ASN A 468 -8.73 -8.40 -22.67
CA ASN A 468 -8.02 -7.38 -23.43
C ASN A 468 -7.99 -6.00 -22.75
N LYS A 469 -8.43 -5.88 -21.48
CA LYS A 469 -8.51 -4.63 -20.73
C LYS A 469 -7.54 -4.59 -19.56
N LEU A 470 -6.86 -3.45 -19.44
CA LEU A 470 -5.98 -3.13 -18.32
C LEU A 470 -6.68 -2.11 -17.43
N PHE A 471 -6.77 -2.42 -16.14
CA PHE A 471 -7.43 -1.61 -15.13
C PHE A 471 -6.49 -1.27 -13.98
N ILE A 472 -6.78 -0.18 -13.27
CA ILE A 472 -6.22 0.12 -11.96
C ILE A 472 -7.34 0.12 -10.92
N PHE A 473 -7.05 -0.49 -9.77
CA PHE A 473 -7.93 -0.65 -8.64
C PHE A 473 -7.27 -0.06 -7.40
N HIS A 474 -8.06 0.53 -6.51
CA HIS A 474 -7.59 0.98 -5.19
C HIS A 474 -8.76 0.93 -4.19
N LYS A 475 -8.46 0.62 -2.92
CA LYS A 475 -9.43 0.32 -1.85
C LYS A 475 -10.41 1.43 -1.47
N SER A 476 -10.24 2.63 -2.03
CA SER A 476 -11.07 3.82 -1.73
C SER A 476 -11.42 4.66 -2.96
N SER A 477 -11.22 4.14 -4.18
CA SER A 477 -11.61 4.80 -5.43
C SER A 477 -12.33 3.81 -6.34
N PRO A 478 -13.14 4.27 -7.32
CA PRO A 478 -13.66 3.38 -8.36
C PRO A 478 -12.52 2.71 -9.15
N LYS A 479 -12.84 1.57 -9.77
CA LYS A 479 -12.03 0.90 -10.80
C LYS A 479 -11.89 1.84 -12.01
N ILE A 480 -10.67 2.10 -12.46
CA ILE A 480 -10.39 2.97 -13.62
C ILE A 480 -9.84 2.10 -14.76
N LEU A 481 -10.42 2.25 -15.96
CA LEU A 481 -9.91 1.63 -17.19
C LEU A 481 -8.70 2.45 -17.68
N ILE A 482 -7.55 1.80 -17.82
CA ILE A 482 -6.34 2.40 -18.39
C ILE A 482 -6.38 2.30 -19.92
N LYS A 483 -6.55 1.07 -20.43
CA LYS A 483 -6.49 0.78 -21.87
C LYS A 483 -7.29 -0.47 -22.21
N THR A 484 -7.93 -0.45 -23.37
CA THR A 484 -8.44 -1.63 -24.07
C THR A 484 -7.52 -1.88 -25.27
N TYR A 485 -7.10 -3.12 -25.47
CA TYR A 485 -6.30 -3.54 -26.63
C TYR A 485 -7.15 -4.36 -27.61
N ASN A 486 -6.70 -4.48 -28.85
CA ASN A 486 -7.36 -5.31 -29.86
C ASN A 486 -7.12 -6.82 -29.64
N VAL A 487 -6.28 -7.17 -28.66
CA VAL A 487 -5.84 -8.54 -28.36
C VAL A 487 -5.75 -8.76 -26.84
N ASN A 488 -5.77 -10.01 -26.40
CA ASN A 488 -5.66 -10.35 -24.99
C ASN A 488 -4.26 -10.03 -24.43
N ILE A 489 -4.25 -9.55 -23.18
CA ILE A 489 -3.04 -9.31 -22.42
C ILE A 489 -2.55 -10.66 -21.87
N LYS A 490 -1.35 -11.09 -22.25
CA LYS A 490 -0.69 -12.31 -21.74
C LYS A 490 -0.39 -12.18 -20.25
N CYS A 491 0.27 -11.08 -19.89
CA CYS A 491 0.61 -10.72 -18.52
C CYS A 491 1.00 -9.24 -18.43
N ILE A 492 1.09 -8.75 -17.20
CA ILE A 492 1.70 -7.47 -16.85
C ILE A 492 2.82 -7.68 -15.82
N ASP A 493 3.76 -6.77 -15.75
CA ASP A 493 4.74 -6.73 -14.65
C ASP A 493 5.16 -5.27 -14.38
N PHE A 494 5.39 -4.94 -13.12
CA PHE A 494 5.63 -3.57 -12.65
C PHE A 494 7.01 -3.45 -12.01
N ASN A 495 7.87 -2.64 -12.63
CA ASN A 495 9.14 -2.24 -12.07
C ASN A 495 8.93 -1.00 -11.17
N GLU A 496 8.84 -1.28 -9.87
CA GLU A 496 8.74 -0.29 -8.78
C GLU A 496 9.92 0.70 -8.75
N ASN A 497 11.13 0.29 -9.14
CA ASN A 497 12.32 1.17 -9.11
C ASN A 497 12.25 2.29 -10.17
N LYS A 498 11.58 2.01 -11.30
CA LYS A 498 11.46 2.93 -12.45
C LYS A 498 10.06 3.53 -12.61
N ASN A 499 9.11 3.16 -11.76
CA ASN A 499 7.68 3.38 -11.97
C ASN A 499 7.25 3.01 -13.40
N LYS A 500 7.70 1.85 -13.90
CA LYS A 500 7.36 1.36 -15.25
C LYS A 500 6.50 0.11 -15.21
N LEU A 501 5.31 0.20 -15.81
CA LEU A 501 4.44 -0.94 -16.06
C LEU A 501 4.73 -1.48 -17.47
N PHE A 502 4.92 -2.79 -17.56
CA PHE A 502 5.09 -3.50 -18.81
C PHE A 502 3.85 -4.35 -19.08
N CYS A 503 3.37 -4.31 -20.32
CA CYS A 503 2.18 -5.04 -20.76
C CYS A 503 2.55 -5.92 -21.95
N PHE A 504 2.35 -7.23 -21.81
CA PHE A 504 2.67 -8.22 -22.83
C PHE A 504 1.38 -8.61 -23.56
N LEU A 505 1.32 -8.36 -24.86
CA LEU A 505 0.14 -8.60 -25.69
C LEU A 505 0.40 -9.75 -26.67
N PHE A 506 -0.54 -10.68 -26.82
CA PHE A 506 -0.48 -11.67 -27.90
C PHE A 506 -0.98 -11.05 -29.20
N LYS A 507 -0.09 -10.70 -30.12
CA LYS A 507 -0.46 -10.15 -31.44
C LYS A 507 -1.02 -11.25 -32.36
N ASP A 508 -0.46 -12.45 -32.24
CA ASP A 508 -0.93 -13.71 -32.81
C ASP A 508 -0.61 -14.85 -31.81
N SER A 509 -0.97 -16.10 -32.11
CA SER A 509 -0.68 -17.26 -31.23
C SER A 509 0.81 -17.47 -30.95
N SER A 510 1.69 -16.88 -31.76
CA SER A 510 3.15 -16.97 -31.67
C SER A 510 3.89 -15.65 -31.50
N VAL A 511 3.22 -14.49 -31.48
CA VAL A 511 3.89 -13.17 -31.42
C VAL A 511 3.50 -12.43 -30.16
N VAL A 512 4.48 -12.05 -29.33
CA VAL A 512 4.27 -11.18 -28.17
C VAL A 512 4.83 -9.79 -28.45
N LYS A 513 3.98 -8.78 -28.24
CA LYS A 513 4.33 -7.37 -28.26
C LYS A 513 4.46 -6.84 -26.84
N ILE A 514 5.61 -6.28 -26.48
CA ILE A 514 5.83 -5.59 -25.21
C ILE A 514 5.49 -4.11 -25.39
N LEU A 515 4.60 -3.60 -24.55
CA LEU A 515 4.37 -2.17 -24.36
C LEU A 515 4.91 -1.74 -23.00
N SER A 516 5.47 -0.53 -22.92
CA SER A 516 5.94 0.06 -21.67
C SER A 516 5.25 1.39 -21.39
N TYR A 517 4.95 1.59 -20.11
CA TYR A 517 4.10 2.63 -19.58
C TYR A 517 4.81 3.28 -18.39
N THR A 518 4.90 4.60 -18.38
CA THR A 518 5.36 5.35 -17.20
C THR A 518 4.16 5.55 -16.28
N VAL A 519 4.27 5.12 -15.04
CA VAL A 519 3.27 5.37 -14.00
C VAL A 519 3.63 6.69 -13.33
N VAL A 520 2.72 7.67 -13.42
CA VAL A 520 2.92 9.02 -12.87
C VAL A 520 2.01 9.19 -11.66
N GLU A 521 2.58 9.65 -10.55
CA GLU A 521 1.86 9.89 -9.31
C GLU A 521 1.46 11.36 -9.21
N HIS A 522 0.17 11.65 -9.31
CA HIS A 522 -0.40 12.98 -9.10
C HIS A 522 -0.83 13.09 -7.64
N ILE A 523 -0.30 14.08 -6.93
CA ILE A 523 -0.63 14.35 -5.52
C ILE A 523 -1.64 15.50 -5.47
N GLU A 524 -2.91 15.16 -5.33
CA GLU A 524 -4.02 16.11 -5.23
C GLU A 524 -4.47 16.21 -3.76
N GLY A 525 -3.89 17.16 -3.04
CA GLY A 525 -4.10 17.34 -1.60
C GLY A 525 -3.61 16.14 -0.80
N LEU A 526 -4.54 15.39 -0.20
CA LEU A 526 -4.25 14.16 0.57
C LEU A 526 -4.51 12.87 -0.23
N ARG A 527 -4.81 12.96 -1.52
CA ARG A 527 -5.04 11.81 -2.40
C ARG A 527 -3.93 11.68 -3.42
N ILE A 528 -3.51 10.44 -3.66
CA ILE A 528 -2.54 10.09 -4.69
C ILE A 528 -3.32 9.41 -5.80
N HIS A 529 -3.27 9.98 -6.99
CA HIS A 529 -3.89 9.47 -8.19
C HIS A 529 -2.79 8.95 -9.11
N LEU A 530 -2.82 7.68 -9.48
CA LEU A 530 -1.90 7.14 -10.48
C LEU A 530 -2.49 7.34 -11.88
N SER A 531 -1.81 8.13 -12.71
CA SER A 531 -2.03 8.12 -14.16
C SER A 531 -1.00 7.21 -14.83
N ILE A 532 -1.25 6.91 -16.10
CA ILE A 532 -0.31 6.18 -16.94
C ILE A 532 -0.09 6.94 -18.23
N GLU A 533 1.17 7.19 -18.52
CA GLU A 533 1.65 7.78 -19.78
C GLU A 533 2.25 6.68 -20.66
N GLU A 534 1.89 6.66 -21.94
CA GLU A 534 2.58 5.82 -22.92
C GLU A 534 4.02 6.32 -23.06
N SER A 535 5.00 5.50 -22.67
CA SER A 535 6.38 5.95 -22.72
C SER A 535 6.82 6.06 -24.17
N VAL A 536 7.13 7.29 -24.61
CA VAL A 536 7.66 7.61 -25.95
C VAL A 536 8.85 6.67 -26.24
N PRO A 537 8.84 5.96 -27.39
CA PRO A 537 9.15 4.53 -27.35
C PRO A 537 10.65 4.21 -27.29
N PRO A 538 11.10 3.39 -26.33
CA PRO A 538 12.23 2.50 -26.53
C PRO A 538 11.73 1.24 -27.27
N SER A 539 11.39 1.41 -28.55
CA SER A 539 10.89 0.40 -29.52
C SER A 539 9.68 -0.47 -29.10
N ASN A 540 8.71 -0.62 -30.01
CA ASN A 540 7.73 -1.72 -29.91
C ASN A 540 8.49 -3.04 -30.08
N LEU A 541 8.81 -3.70 -28.98
CA LEU A 541 9.50 -4.99 -28.99
C LEU A 541 8.48 -6.09 -29.28
N GLU A 542 8.47 -6.53 -30.53
CA GLU A 542 7.76 -7.73 -30.97
C GLU A 542 8.76 -8.88 -31.07
N TYR A 543 8.40 -10.02 -30.48
CA TYR A 543 9.22 -11.23 -30.55
C TYR A 543 8.34 -12.47 -30.73
N ASN A 544 8.88 -13.47 -31.41
CA ASN A 544 8.23 -14.76 -31.55
C ASN A 544 8.43 -15.59 -30.27
N THR A 545 7.35 -16.20 -29.80
CA THR A 545 7.30 -17.14 -28.66
C THR A 545 6.40 -18.31 -29.04
N THR A 546 6.80 -19.52 -28.70
CA THR A 546 6.02 -20.75 -28.92
C THR A 546 5.41 -21.25 -27.60
N GLY A 547 5.83 -20.67 -26.46
CA GLY A 547 5.29 -20.92 -25.12
C GLY A 547 4.05 -20.09 -24.79
N SER A 548 2.87 -20.64 -25.08
CA SER A 548 1.57 -20.02 -24.75
C SER A 548 1.24 -20.01 -23.26
N LYS A 549 1.76 -20.98 -22.48
CA LYS A 549 1.42 -21.18 -21.06
C LYS A 549 2.33 -20.47 -20.06
N MET A 550 3.59 -20.19 -20.43
CA MET A 550 4.55 -19.65 -19.47
C MET A 550 4.25 -18.19 -19.13
N GLY A 551 4.11 -17.88 -17.84
CA GLY A 551 4.11 -16.51 -17.35
C GLY A 551 5.51 -15.89 -17.50
N THR A 552 5.59 -14.74 -18.16
CA THR A 552 6.84 -13.96 -18.27
C THR A 552 7.18 -13.32 -16.93
N PHE A 553 8.47 -13.28 -16.61
CA PHE A 553 9.02 -12.63 -15.42
C PHE A 553 10.06 -11.59 -15.86
N LEU A 554 9.92 -10.33 -15.43
CA LEU A 554 10.94 -9.31 -15.65
C LEU A 554 11.96 -9.27 -14.52
N PHE A 555 13.22 -9.00 -14.89
CA PHE A 555 14.27 -8.63 -13.96
C PHE A 555 14.97 -7.36 -14.44
N GLU A 556 15.60 -6.65 -13.51
CA GLU A 556 16.38 -5.46 -13.84
C GLU A 556 17.87 -5.71 -13.57
N TYR A 557 18.69 -5.58 -14.62
CA TYR A 557 20.14 -5.57 -14.47
C TYR A 557 20.66 -4.12 -14.58
N VAL A 558 21.41 -3.69 -13.57
CA VAL A 558 21.96 -2.34 -13.47
C VAL A 558 23.49 -2.41 -13.49
N ASN A 559 24.06 -1.91 -14.58
CA ASN A 559 25.48 -1.60 -14.69
C ASN A 559 25.69 -0.12 -14.32
N GLN A 560 26.93 0.27 -14.01
CA GLN A 560 27.32 1.62 -13.59
C GLN A 560 26.82 2.74 -14.52
N THR A 561 26.70 2.45 -15.82
CA THR A 561 26.33 3.42 -16.87
C THR A 561 24.98 3.15 -17.53
N ASN A 562 24.37 1.98 -17.33
CA ASN A 562 23.25 1.51 -18.14
C ASN A 562 22.32 0.58 -17.34
N ASN A 563 21.02 0.80 -17.49
CA ASN A 563 19.99 -0.09 -16.97
C ASN A 563 19.43 -0.95 -18.10
N TYR A 564 19.52 -2.26 -17.97
CA TYR A 564 18.97 -3.24 -18.91
C TYR A 564 17.71 -3.85 -18.33
N LEU A 565 16.74 -4.15 -19.20
CA LEU A 565 15.55 -4.91 -18.85
C LEU A 565 15.75 -6.36 -19.30
N GLY A 566 15.68 -7.29 -18.37
CA GLY A 566 15.74 -8.71 -18.68
C GLY A 566 14.37 -9.36 -18.58
N TYR A 567 14.10 -10.36 -19.41
CA TYR A 567 12.89 -11.17 -19.32
C TYR A 567 13.11 -12.61 -19.74
N PHE A 568 12.30 -13.51 -19.17
CA PHE A 568 12.30 -14.93 -19.53
C PHE A 568 11.17 -15.26 -20.50
N ASP A 569 11.52 -16.06 -21.50
CA ASP A 569 10.63 -16.58 -22.54
C ASP A 569 10.97 -18.06 -22.76
N TYR A 570 10.04 -18.86 -23.31
CA TYR A 570 10.28 -20.27 -23.56
C TYR A 570 9.94 -20.62 -25.00
N ASP A 571 10.95 -21.14 -25.71
CA ASP A 571 10.78 -21.77 -27.01
C ASP A 571 10.48 -23.26 -26.82
N LYS A 572 9.23 -23.60 -27.11
CA LYS A 572 8.67 -24.95 -27.07
C LYS A 572 9.19 -25.85 -28.19
N ASP A 573 9.55 -25.30 -29.34
CA ASP A 573 9.97 -26.09 -30.50
C ASP A 573 11.42 -26.58 -30.31
N VAL A 574 12.26 -25.74 -29.69
CA VAL A 574 13.66 -26.07 -29.35
C VAL A 574 13.83 -26.57 -27.90
N LYS A 575 12.77 -26.51 -27.08
CA LYS A 575 12.77 -26.78 -25.64
C LYS A 575 13.82 -25.97 -24.85
N LYS A 576 13.87 -24.66 -25.11
CA LYS A 576 14.84 -23.75 -24.51
C LYS A 576 14.16 -22.61 -23.77
N LEU A 577 14.63 -22.33 -22.56
CA LEU A 577 14.33 -21.08 -21.89
C LEU A 577 15.31 -20.02 -22.37
N LEU A 578 14.77 -18.92 -22.88
CA LEU A 578 15.52 -17.77 -23.38
C LEU A 578 15.49 -16.66 -22.31
N ALA A 579 16.65 -16.29 -21.78
CA ALA A 579 16.81 -15.04 -21.03
C ALA A 579 17.20 -13.93 -22.02
N LYS A 580 16.25 -13.05 -22.34
CA LYS A 580 16.44 -11.93 -23.27
C LYS A 580 16.73 -10.66 -22.46
N ILE A 581 17.85 -10.01 -22.72
CA ILE A 581 18.29 -8.78 -22.04
C ILE A 581 18.35 -7.65 -23.07
N ILE A 582 17.50 -6.65 -22.88
CA ILE A 582 17.24 -5.57 -23.81
C ILE A 582 17.52 -4.20 -23.20
N ASN A 583 18.08 -3.32 -24.02
CA ASN A 583 18.41 -1.94 -23.72
C ASN A 583 18.43 -1.12 -25.03
N TYR A 584 18.39 0.21 -24.98
CA TYR A 584 18.30 1.10 -26.15
C TYR A 584 19.49 0.98 -27.15
N ARG A 585 20.56 0.26 -26.79
CA ARG A 585 21.74 -0.03 -27.64
C ARG A 585 22.07 -1.52 -27.78
N HIS A 586 21.46 -2.41 -27.00
CA HIS A 586 21.89 -3.80 -26.88
C HIS A 586 20.68 -4.73 -26.76
N ASN A 587 20.71 -5.84 -27.49
CA ASN A 587 19.76 -6.92 -27.40
C ASN A 587 20.58 -8.21 -27.38
N GLU A 588 20.68 -8.85 -26.22
CA GLU A 588 21.39 -10.11 -26.03
C GLU A 588 20.40 -11.18 -25.55
N SER A 589 20.60 -12.41 -25.98
CA SER A 589 19.79 -13.56 -25.57
C SER A 589 20.69 -14.71 -25.14
N LEU A 590 20.37 -15.32 -24.00
CA LEU A 590 21.05 -16.50 -23.50
C LEU A 590 20.07 -17.68 -23.42
N ASP A 591 20.49 -18.82 -23.95
CA ASP A 591 19.72 -20.06 -23.99
C ASP A 591 20.04 -20.96 -22.80
N LEU A 592 19.00 -21.53 -22.18
CA LEU A 592 19.09 -22.62 -21.22
C LEU A 592 18.26 -23.80 -21.72
N GLN A 593 18.90 -24.96 -21.89
CA GLN A 593 18.18 -26.19 -22.26
C GLN A 593 17.31 -26.66 -21.08
N ILE A 594 16.04 -26.97 -21.32
CA ILE A 594 15.12 -27.49 -20.30
C ILE A 594 14.35 -28.69 -20.88
N ASP A 595 14.23 -29.75 -20.08
CA ASP A 595 13.72 -31.04 -20.57
C ASP A 595 12.19 -31.07 -20.74
N GLU A 596 11.47 -30.35 -19.87
CA GLU A 596 10.01 -30.18 -19.87
C GLU A 596 9.57 -28.72 -20.08
N GLU A 597 8.36 -28.51 -20.63
CA GLU A 597 7.77 -27.18 -20.84
C GLU A 597 7.49 -26.48 -19.47
N PRO A 598 8.18 -25.39 -19.14
CA PRO A 598 7.94 -24.65 -17.91
C PRO A 598 6.65 -23.84 -18.01
N PHE A 599 5.84 -23.85 -16.95
CA PHE A 599 4.64 -23.01 -16.89
C PHE A 599 4.89 -21.70 -16.13
N LYS A 600 6.00 -21.59 -15.39
CA LYS A 600 6.36 -20.37 -14.66
C LYS A 600 7.87 -20.28 -14.44
N VAL A 601 8.38 -19.05 -14.51
CA VAL A 601 9.69 -18.68 -13.94
C VAL A 601 9.48 -17.66 -12.83
N VAL A 602 10.25 -17.77 -11.75
CA VAL A 602 10.23 -16.81 -10.63
C VAL A 602 11.64 -16.41 -10.24
N GLY A 603 11.89 -15.11 -10.15
CA GLY A 603 13.05 -14.59 -9.43
C GLY A 603 12.92 -14.75 -7.92
N ASP A 604 14.05 -14.64 -7.22
CA ASP A 604 14.07 -14.47 -5.77
C ASP A 604 13.38 -13.17 -5.37
N ILE A 605 12.37 -13.27 -4.51
CA ILE A 605 11.57 -12.14 -4.00
C ILE A 605 12.46 -11.11 -3.28
N LEU A 606 13.63 -11.52 -2.76
CA LEU A 606 14.57 -10.65 -2.08
C LEU A 606 15.49 -9.86 -3.03
N SER A 607 15.57 -10.21 -4.33
CA SER A 607 16.49 -9.58 -5.29
C SER A 607 15.87 -9.42 -6.70
N LYS A 608 14.98 -8.44 -6.87
CA LYS A 608 14.48 -8.02 -8.20
C LYS A 608 15.53 -7.29 -9.07
N ARG A 609 16.63 -6.84 -8.46
CA ARG A 609 17.71 -6.08 -9.09
C ARG A 609 18.99 -6.90 -9.06
N ILE A 610 19.77 -6.79 -10.14
CA ILE A 610 21.06 -7.42 -10.35
C ILE A 610 22.09 -6.33 -10.56
N ASN A 611 23.09 -6.21 -9.70
CA ASN A 611 24.26 -5.35 -9.92
C ASN A 611 25.44 -6.16 -10.50
N ASN A 612 26.49 -5.48 -10.96
CA ASN A 612 27.75 -6.14 -11.32
C ASN A 612 28.26 -6.99 -10.13
N ASN A 613 28.72 -8.21 -10.41
CA ASN A 613 29.15 -9.25 -9.46
C ASN A 613 28.02 -9.99 -8.71
N GLU A 614 26.76 -9.55 -8.77
CA GLU A 614 25.65 -10.28 -8.15
C GLU A 614 25.15 -11.42 -9.05
N THR A 615 24.84 -12.57 -8.44
CA THR A 615 24.19 -13.70 -9.14
C THR A 615 22.70 -13.67 -8.85
N PHE A 616 21.90 -13.35 -9.86
CA PHE A 616 20.44 -13.35 -9.77
C PHE A 616 19.90 -14.76 -9.73
N LYS A 617 19.16 -15.10 -8.68
CA LYS A 617 18.60 -16.44 -8.51
C LYS A 617 17.19 -16.48 -9.06
N PHE A 618 16.93 -17.47 -9.89
CA PHE A 618 15.59 -17.76 -10.40
C PHE A 618 15.32 -19.25 -10.35
N ALA A 619 14.04 -19.58 -10.21
CA ALA A 619 13.55 -20.94 -10.28
C ALA A 619 12.70 -21.11 -11.54
N VAL A 620 12.96 -22.19 -12.28
CA VAL A 620 12.13 -22.63 -13.41
C VAL A 620 11.24 -23.78 -12.94
N ILE A 621 9.95 -23.69 -13.24
CA ILE A 621 8.91 -24.52 -12.64
C ILE A 621 8.18 -25.28 -13.76
N THR A 622 8.31 -26.61 -13.74
CA THR A 622 7.55 -27.57 -14.55
C THR A 622 6.43 -28.18 -13.70
N SER A 623 5.58 -29.02 -14.27
CA SER A 623 4.52 -29.72 -13.53
C SER A 623 5.04 -30.77 -12.54
N LYS A 624 6.32 -31.14 -12.62
CA LYS A 624 6.98 -32.14 -11.76
C LYS A 624 8.20 -31.60 -11.03
N GLU A 625 8.92 -30.67 -11.62
CA GLU A 625 10.26 -30.28 -11.16
C GLU A 625 10.38 -28.76 -10.97
N VAL A 626 11.17 -28.38 -9.97
CA VAL A 626 11.65 -27.01 -9.82
C VAL A 626 13.16 -27.01 -9.84
N HIS A 627 13.76 -26.30 -10.79
CA HIS A 627 15.20 -26.14 -10.90
C HIS A 627 15.59 -24.71 -10.54
N VAL A 628 16.59 -24.54 -9.68
CA VAL A 628 17.13 -23.22 -9.34
C VAL A 628 18.44 -22.98 -10.06
N TYR A 629 18.52 -21.85 -10.73
CA TYR A 629 19.69 -21.39 -11.48
C TYR A 629 20.12 -20.01 -10.99
N GLY A 630 21.39 -19.69 -11.21
CA GLY A 630 21.91 -18.33 -11.14
C GLY A 630 22.06 -17.75 -12.55
N LEU A 631 21.76 -16.47 -12.71
CA LEU A 631 22.11 -15.67 -13.88
C LEU A 631 23.20 -14.68 -13.45
N ARG A 632 24.34 -14.68 -14.14
CA ARG A 632 25.43 -13.72 -13.97
C ARG A 632 25.51 -12.84 -15.21
N CYS A 633 25.53 -11.54 -14.99
CA CYS A 633 25.55 -10.51 -16.02
C CYS A 633 26.81 -9.66 -15.85
N ASN A 634 27.81 -9.86 -16.72
CA ASN A 634 29.04 -9.07 -16.75
C ASN A 634 29.01 -8.21 -18.02
N PHE A 635 28.49 -6.98 -17.95
CA PHE A 635 28.41 -6.04 -19.09
C PHE A 635 29.33 -4.82 -18.93
#